data_AF-A0A3N6NTR9-F1
#
_entry.id   AF-A0A3N6NTR9-F1
#
_cell.length_a   1.000
_cell.length_b   1.000
_cell.length_c   1.000
_cell.angle_alpha   90.00
_cell.angle_beta   90.00
_cell.angle_gamma   90.00
#
_symmetry.space_group_name_H-M   'P 1'
#
loop_
_entity.id
_entity.type
_entity.pdbx_description
1 polymer ?
#
loop_
_entity_poly.entity_id
_entity_poly.type
_entity_poly.pdbx_seq_one_letter_code
_entity_poly.pdbx_strand_id
1 'polypeptide(L)'
;MRSMIKSGLSAYQAALNCQQHMIALAEAFVERTVLEQFTTVLETQKEESTYSALQQLCQLYALHTIEKHSGWYLEKEYISGAKSKAIRGLVDDLCLQTRHQAQALVEAFDIPDALLGHQSSADR
;
A
#
# COMPACT_ATOMS: atom_id res chain seq x y z
N MET A 1 -24.26 10.16 5.13
CA MET A 1 -24.19 11.40 5.93
C MET A 1 -25.24 12.47 5.57
N ARG A 2 -25.21 13.13 4.40
CA ARG A 2 -26.15 14.24 4.09
C ARG A 2 -27.64 13.85 4.19
N SER A 3 -27.99 12.64 3.73
CA SER A 3 -29.35 12.11 3.86
C SER A 3 -29.78 11.94 5.33
N MET A 4 -28.88 11.46 6.19
CA MET A 4 -29.14 11.27 7.63
C MET A 4 -29.35 12.59 8.38
N ILE A 5 -28.59 13.63 8.02
CA ILE A 5 -28.78 14.96 8.58
C ILE A 5 -30.15 15.52 8.14
N LYS A 6 -30.54 15.32 6.88
CA LYS A 6 -31.86 15.71 6.38
C LYS A 6 -33.00 14.93 7.05
N SER A 7 -32.77 13.70 7.51
CA SER A 7 -33.74 12.92 8.27
C SER A 7 -33.80 13.26 9.76
N GLY A 8 -33.12 14.32 10.20
CA GLY A 8 -33.20 14.85 11.57
C GLY A 8 -32.12 14.36 12.55
N LEU A 9 -31.15 13.54 12.10
CA LEU A 9 -30.01 13.18 12.95
C LEU A 9 -29.06 14.36 13.12
N SER A 10 -28.49 14.49 14.32
CA SER A 10 -27.40 15.44 14.55
C SER A 10 -26.18 15.09 13.69
N ALA A 11 -25.34 16.09 13.40
CA ALA A 11 -24.10 15.87 12.66
C ALA A 11 -23.19 14.82 13.34
N TYR A 12 -23.14 14.83 14.67
CA TYR A 12 -22.40 13.85 15.47
C TYR A 12 -22.93 12.42 15.27
N GLN A 13 -24.25 12.21 15.38
CA GLN A 13 -24.86 10.88 15.17
C GLN A 13 -24.70 10.41 13.72
N ALA A 14 -24.87 11.30 12.75
CA ALA A 14 -24.65 10.98 11.34
C ALA A 14 -23.19 10.61 11.05
N ALA A 15 -22.23 11.23 11.75
CA ALA A 15 -20.81 10.91 11.66
C ALA A 15 -20.51 9.52 12.26
N LEU A 16 -21.01 9.23 13.47
CA LEU A 16 -20.86 7.89 14.07
C LEU A 16 -21.42 6.80 13.17
N ASN A 17 -22.60 7.00 12.59
CA ASN A 17 -23.23 6.04 11.68
C ASN A 17 -22.45 5.81 10.38
N CYS A 18 -21.58 6.75 9.98
CA CYS A 18 -20.77 6.64 8.77
C CYS A 18 -19.27 6.43 9.08
N GLN A 19 -18.90 6.24 10.34
CA GLN A 19 -17.50 6.29 10.78
C GLN A 19 -16.61 5.28 10.04
N GLN A 20 -17.08 4.04 9.90
CA GLN A 20 -16.34 3.00 9.18
C GLN A 20 -16.02 3.40 7.74
N HIS A 21 -16.97 4.02 7.04
CA HIS A 21 -16.76 4.50 5.67
C HIS A 21 -15.80 5.70 5.62
N MET A 22 -15.82 6.57 6.63
CA MET A 22 -14.88 7.70 6.70
C MET A 22 -13.45 7.23 6.93
N ILE A 23 -13.24 6.22 7.78
CA ILE A 23 -11.92 5.62 8.01
C ILE A 23 -11.43 4.93 6.72
N ALA A 24 -12.26 4.09 6.10
CA ALA A 24 -11.91 3.44 4.84
C ALA A 24 -11.58 4.44 3.72
N LEU A 25 -12.31 5.56 3.63
CA LEU A 25 -12.03 6.64 2.68
C LEU A 25 -10.69 7.33 2.98
N ALA A 26 -10.40 7.59 4.26
CA ALA A 26 -9.14 8.22 4.67
C ALA A 26 -7.94 7.31 4.36
N GLU A 27 -8.05 6.01 4.66
CA GLU A 27 -7.03 5.01 4.30
C GLU A 27 -6.80 4.96 2.80
N ALA A 28 -7.87 4.82 2.01
CA ALA A 28 -7.78 4.79 0.56
C ALA A 28 -7.19 6.08 -0.03
N PHE A 29 -7.48 7.23 0.58
CA PHE A 29 -6.89 8.52 0.18
C PHE A 29 -5.38 8.52 0.40
N VAL A 30 -4.91 8.08 1.57
CA VAL A 30 -3.48 8.01 1.89
C VAL A 30 -2.78 7.01 0.97
N GLU A 31 -3.33 5.81 0.81
CA GLU A 31 -2.76 4.76 -0.05
C GLU A 31 -2.63 5.24 -1.50
N ARG A 32 -3.65 5.94 -2.02
CA ARG A 32 -3.59 6.58 -3.34
C ARG A 32 -2.49 7.64 -3.42
N THR A 33 -2.40 8.53 -2.44
CA THR A 33 -1.39 9.60 -2.43
C THR A 33 0.04 9.03 -2.39
N VAL A 34 0.27 7.98 -1.61
CA VAL A 34 1.58 7.28 -1.60
C VAL A 34 1.90 6.72 -2.98
N LEU A 35 0.95 6.05 -3.64
CA LEU A 35 1.16 5.49 -4.98
C LEU A 35 1.41 6.58 -6.05
N GLU A 36 0.64 7.67 -6.00
CA GLU A 36 0.81 8.83 -6.90
C GLU A 36 2.21 9.43 -6.74
N GLN A 37 2.67 9.61 -5.50
CA GLN A 37 4.00 10.17 -5.25
C GLN A 37 5.12 9.20 -5.64
N PHE A 38 4.96 7.90 -5.39
CA PHE A 38 5.92 6.88 -5.80
C PHE A 38 6.06 6.85 -7.33
N THR A 39 4.93 6.83 -8.05
CA THR A 39 4.91 6.87 -9.52
C THR A 39 5.56 8.15 -10.05
N THR A 40 5.28 9.29 -9.41
CA THR A 40 5.91 10.57 -9.78
C THR A 40 7.44 10.51 -9.68
N VAL A 41 7.97 9.93 -8.60
CA VAL A 41 9.43 9.76 -8.43
C VAL A 41 9.98 8.80 -9.48
N LEU A 42 9.31 7.67 -9.73
CA LEU A 42 9.73 6.70 -10.75
C LEU A 42 9.87 7.33 -12.14
N GLU A 43 8.95 8.20 -12.52
CA GLU A 43 9.01 8.90 -13.81
C GLU A 43 10.27 9.77 -13.96
N THR A 44 10.82 10.28 -12.84
CA THR A 44 12.07 11.08 -12.83
C THR A 44 13.35 10.24 -12.79
N GLN A 45 13.25 8.95 -12.46
CA GLN A 45 14.39 8.07 -12.20
C GLN A 45 14.64 7.05 -13.32
N LYS A 46 14.01 7.19 -14.50
CA LYS A 46 14.02 6.17 -15.57
C LYS A 46 15.40 5.73 -16.06
N GLU A 47 16.38 6.63 -16.02
CA GLU A 47 17.76 6.36 -16.47
C GLU A 47 18.68 5.89 -15.33
N GLU A 48 18.18 5.84 -14.10
CA GLU A 48 18.98 5.47 -12.93
C GLU A 48 19.03 3.95 -12.76
N SER A 49 20.17 3.46 -12.28
CA SER A 49 20.37 2.03 -11.99
C SER A 49 19.37 1.47 -10.96
N THR A 50 18.80 2.34 -10.12
CA THR A 50 17.81 1.99 -9.09
C THR A 50 16.38 1.86 -9.62
N TYR A 51 16.12 2.30 -10.87
CA TYR A 51 14.77 2.34 -11.45
C TYR A 51 14.06 1.00 -11.35
N SER A 52 14.72 -0.08 -11.77
CA SER A 52 14.09 -1.40 -11.81
C SER A 52 13.66 -1.88 -10.41
N ALA A 53 14.50 -1.64 -9.39
CA ALA A 53 14.19 -2.03 -8.01
C ALA A 53 13.02 -1.19 -7.45
N LEU A 54 13.05 0.13 -7.67
CA LEU A 54 11.96 1.02 -7.27
C LEU A 54 10.66 0.69 -8.00
N GLN A 55 10.72 0.31 -9.27
CA GLN A 55 9.54 -0.07 -10.06
C GLN A 55 8.89 -1.34 -9.50
N GLN A 56 9.71 -2.34 -9.14
CA GLN A 56 9.22 -3.56 -8.49
C GLN A 56 8.56 -3.26 -7.15
N LEU A 57 9.16 -2.41 -6.31
CA LEU A 57 8.57 -2.01 -5.03
C LEU A 57 7.25 -1.24 -5.21
N CYS A 58 7.15 -0.38 -6.22
CA CYS A 58 5.91 0.34 -6.54
C CYS A 58 4.81 -0.62 -7.01
N GLN A 59 5.15 -1.58 -7.87
CA GLN A 59 4.22 -2.63 -8.30
C GLN A 59 3.75 -3.48 -7.12
N LEU A 60 4.67 -3.88 -6.24
CA LEU A 60 4.35 -4.65 -5.05
C LEU A 60 3.42 -3.86 -4.13
N TYR A 61 3.72 -2.58 -3.87
CA TYR A 61 2.86 -1.70 -3.08
C TYR A 61 1.44 -1.60 -3.68
N ALA A 62 1.33 -1.34 -4.98
CA ALA A 62 0.04 -1.19 -5.66
C ALA A 62 -0.79 -2.48 -5.60
N LEU A 63 -0.18 -3.62 -5.95
CA LEU A 63 -0.88 -4.90 -6.00
C LEU A 63 -1.24 -5.42 -4.61
N HIS A 64 -0.34 -5.27 -3.63
CA HIS A 64 -0.62 -5.63 -2.25
C HIS A 64 -1.74 -4.76 -1.65
N THR A 65 -1.81 -3.48 -2.00
CA THR A 65 -2.92 -2.60 -1.59
C THR A 65 -4.25 -3.09 -2.15
N ILE A 66 -4.29 -3.48 -3.43
CA ILE A 66 -5.51 -4.03 -4.06
C ILE A 66 -5.89 -5.38 -3.43
N GLU A 67 -4.90 -6.22 -3.16
CA GLU A 67 -5.10 -7.51 -2.48
C GLU A 67 -5.73 -7.33 -1.08
N LYS A 68 -5.14 -6.45 -0.26
CA LYS A 68 -5.60 -6.12 1.10
C LYS A 68 -7.08 -5.69 1.12
N HIS A 69 -7.52 -4.94 0.11
CA HIS A 69 -8.88 -4.44 -0.02
C HIS A 69 -9.74 -5.23 -1.01
N SER A 70 -9.32 -6.44 -1.40
CA SER A 70 -9.97 -7.24 -2.45
C SER A 70 -11.45 -7.53 -2.20
N GLY A 71 -11.87 -7.66 -0.93
CA GLY A 71 -13.28 -7.83 -0.57
C GLY A 71 -14.15 -6.67 -1.06
N TRP A 72 -13.72 -5.43 -0.83
CA TRP A 72 -14.45 -4.25 -1.29
C TRP A 72 -14.50 -4.18 -2.82
N TYR A 73 -13.39 -4.47 -3.50
CA TYR A 73 -13.34 -4.45 -4.98
C TYR A 73 -14.22 -5.53 -5.61
N LEU A 74 -14.34 -6.70 -4.98
CA LEU A 74 -15.23 -7.78 -5.40
C LEU A 74 -16.70 -7.40 -5.15
N GLU A 75 -17.03 -6.87 -3.96
CA GLU A 75 -18.38 -6.40 -3.62
C GLU A 75 -18.91 -5.30 -4.54
N LYS A 76 -17.99 -4.48 -5.08
CA LYS A 76 -18.30 -3.41 -6.03
C LYS A 76 -18.13 -3.82 -7.50
N GLU A 77 -17.83 -5.09 -7.76
CA GLU A 77 -17.63 -5.64 -9.10
C GLU A 77 -16.53 -4.93 -9.92
N TYR A 78 -15.60 -4.23 -9.24
CA TYR A 78 -14.44 -3.61 -9.90
C TYR A 78 -13.43 -4.64 -10.39
N ILE A 79 -13.32 -5.77 -9.69
CA ILE A 79 -12.48 -6.91 -10.10
C ILE A 79 -13.29 -8.20 -10.04
N SER A 80 -12.95 -9.16 -10.90
CA SER A 80 -13.50 -10.51 -10.83
C SER A 80 -12.70 -11.39 -9.87
N GLY A 81 -13.29 -12.50 -9.41
CA GLY A 81 -12.57 -13.49 -8.59
C GLY A 81 -11.31 -14.03 -9.26
N ALA A 82 -11.33 -14.19 -10.59
CA ALA A 82 -10.16 -14.60 -11.37
C ALA A 82 -9.04 -13.56 -11.30
N LYS A 83 -9.35 -12.26 -11.43
CA LYS A 83 -8.37 -11.17 -11.29
C LYS A 83 -7.83 -11.10 -9.85
N SER A 84 -8.69 -11.21 -8.84
CA SER A 84 -8.26 -11.26 -7.43
C SER A 84 -7.27 -12.40 -7.17
N LYS A 85 -7.52 -13.60 -7.71
CA LYS A 85 -6.57 -14.73 -7.62
C LYS A 85 -5.25 -14.44 -8.35
N ALA A 86 -5.30 -13.83 -9.53
CA ALA A 86 -4.10 -13.46 -10.29
C ALA A 86 -3.26 -12.40 -9.55
N ILE A 87 -3.89 -11.39 -8.94
CA ILE A 87 -3.21 -10.36 -8.14
C ILE A 87 -2.44 -10.99 -6.99
N ARG A 88 -3.03 -11.94 -6.25
CA ARG A 88 -2.34 -12.66 -5.18
C ARG A 88 -1.08 -13.38 -5.68
N GLY A 89 -1.18 -14.09 -6.81
CA GLY A 89 -0.01 -14.74 -7.42
C GLY A 89 1.09 -13.74 -7.81
N LEU A 90 0.71 -12.59 -8.36
CA LEU A 90 1.68 -11.53 -8.70
C LEU A 90 2.34 -10.92 -7.46
N VAL A 91 1.61 -10.77 -6.35
CA VAL A 91 2.20 -10.31 -5.07
C VAL A 91 3.22 -11.33 -4.58
N ASP A 92 2.91 -12.63 -4.61
CA ASP A 92 3.84 -13.70 -4.23
C ASP A 92 5.11 -13.67 -5.10
N ASP A 93 4.95 -13.56 -6.43
CA ASP A 93 6.06 -13.49 -7.38
C ASP A 93 6.95 -12.26 -7.13
N LEU A 94 6.34 -11.10 -6.89
CA LEU A 94 7.08 -9.86 -6.59
C LEU A 94 7.80 -9.93 -5.24
N CYS A 95 7.22 -10.60 -4.24
CA CYS A 95 7.90 -10.86 -2.97
C CYS A 95 9.13 -11.75 -3.18
N LEU A 96 9.02 -12.81 -4.00
CA LEU A 96 10.14 -13.68 -4.34
C LEU A 96 11.25 -12.93 -5.07
N GLN A 97 10.91 -12.08 -6.03
CA GLN A 97 11.88 -11.24 -6.73
C GLN A 97 12.56 -10.24 -5.80
N THR A 98 11.77 -9.55 -4.97
CA THR A 98 12.28 -8.53 -4.04
C THR A 98 13.18 -9.14 -2.96
N ARG A 99 12.96 -10.40 -2.57
CA ARG A 99 13.78 -11.13 -1.59
C ARG A 99 15.28 -11.09 -1.92
N HIS A 100 15.65 -11.18 -3.20
CA HIS A 100 17.06 -11.20 -3.61
C HIS A 100 17.81 -9.90 -3.32
N GLN A 101 17.09 -8.78 -3.25
CA GLN A 101 17.63 -7.44 -3.01
C GLN A 101 17.18 -6.85 -1.66
N ALA A 102 16.43 -7.60 -0.84
CA ALA A 102 15.80 -7.09 0.37
C ALA A 102 16.81 -6.52 1.38
N GLN A 103 17.95 -7.19 1.56
CA GLN A 103 19.01 -6.69 2.44
C GLN A 103 19.57 -5.35 1.94
N ALA A 104 19.97 -5.27 0.68
CA ALA A 104 20.49 -4.05 0.07
C ALA A 104 19.48 -2.88 0.13
N LEU A 105 18.19 -3.16 -0.06
CA LEU A 105 17.13 -2.16 0.04
C LEU A 105 16.97 -1.61 1.47
N VAL A 106 17.12 -2.46 2.50
CA VAL A 106 17.05 -2.03 3.91
C VAL A 106 18.32 -1.27 4.30
N GLU A 107 19.49 -1.76 3.88
CA GLU A 107 20.78 -1.10 4.10
C GLU A 107 20.85 0.28 3.43
N ALA A 108 20.17 0.48 2.30
CA ALA A 108 20.12 1.77 1.60
C ALA A 108 19.47 2.91 2.40
N PHE A 109 18.74 2.60 3.48
CA PHE A 109 18.26 3.64 4.41
C PHE A 109 19.38 4.24 5.26
N ASP A 110 20.56 3.61 5.30
CA ASP A 110 21.77 4.06 5.99
C ASP A 110 21.49 4.45 7.46
N ILE A 111 20.67 3.64 8.15
CA ILE A 111 20.27 3.88 9.53
C ILE A 111 21.42 3.42 10.45
N PRO A 112 22.01 4.32 11.26
CA PRO A 112 23.09 3.93 12.17
C PRO A 112 22.64 2.87 13.19
N ASP A 113 23.51 1.89 13.46
CA ASP A 113 23.26 0.82 14.45
C ASP A 113 22.86 1.33 15.84
N ALA A 114 23.38 2.50 16.23
CA ALA A 114 23.03 3.12 17.51
C ALA A 114 21.54 3.51 17.61
N LEU A 115 20.84 3.70 16.48
CA LEU A 115 19.41 4.00 16.39
C LEU A 115 18.56 2.75 16.18
N LEU A 116 19.16 1.66 15.72
CA LEU A 116 18.51 0.35 15.63
C LEU A 116 18.50 -0.23 17.05
N GLY A 117 17.34 -0.21 17.71
CA GLY A 117 17.16 -0.57 19.13
C GLY A 117 17.53 -2.01 19.54
N HIS A 118 18.39 -2.72 18.78
CA HIS A 118 18.90 -4.03 19.09
C HIS A 118 20.32 -4.23 18.54
N GLN A 119 21.29 -4.52 19.42
CA GLN A 119 22.53 -5.22 19.06
C GLN A 119 22.16 -6.66 18.67
N SER A 120 21.96 -6.95 17.38
CA SER A 120 21.92 -8.34 16.93
C SER A 120 23.30 -8.73 16.44
N SER A 121 24.06 -9.33 17.34
CA SER A 121 25.20 -10.18 17.03
C SER A 121 24.80 -11.32 16.08
N ALA A 122 25.39 -11.32 14.88
CA ALA A 122 25.81 -12.45 14.06
C ALA A 122 26.34 -11.83 12.75
N ASP A 123 27.64 -11.80 12.43
CA ASP A 123 28.59 -12.91 12.36
C ASP A 123 27.98 -14.13 11.63
N ARG A 124 27.64 -13.93 10.35
CA ARG A 124 27.82 -14.89 9.26
C ARG A 124 27.51 -14.31 7.88
#